data_AF-M6RJL8-F1
#
_entry.id   AF-M6RJL8-F1
#
_cell.length_a   1.000
_cell.length_b   1.000
_cell.length_c   1.000
_cell.angle_alpha   90.00
_cell.angle_beta   90.00
_cell.angle_gamma   90.00
#
_symmetry.space_group_name_H-M   'P 1'
#
loop_
_entity.id
_entity.type
_entity.pdbx_description
1 polymer ?
#
loop_
_entity_poly.entity_id
_entity_poly.type
_entity_poly.pdbx_seq_one_letter_code
_entity_poly.pdbx_strand_id
1 'polypeptide(L)'
;MFASDYSYWILFESSGKLRLNRVARDILNRYVPFSPQLRTELQKHPILKESMDSFEAKKRRLVSGIKKDTTPTSKQETFQWRF
;
A
#
# COMPACT_ATOMS: atom_id res chain seq x y z
N MET A 1 -15.16 2.01 18.63
CA MET A 1 -14.49 0.68 18.67
C MET A 1 -14.03 0.39 17.24
N PHE A 2 -12.73 0.12 17.04
CA PHE A 2 -12.13 -0.03 15.69
C PHE A 2 -12.84 -1.05 14.79
N ALA A 3 -13.30 -2.17 15.37
CA ALA A 3 -14.03 -3.22 14.64
C ALA A 3 -15.34 -2.70 14.00
N SER A 4 -16.06 -1.83 14.69
CA SER A 4 -17.29 -1.23 14.18
C SER A 4 -17.00 -0.29 13.03
N ASP A 5 -15.99 0.58 13.16
CA ASP A 5 -15.55 1.49 12.10
C ASP A 5 -15.11 0.70 10.85
N TYR A 6 -14.40 -0.40 11.05
CA TYR A 6 -14.01 -1.30 9.97
C TYR A 6 -15.20 -1.97 9.30
N SER A 7 -16.21 -2.39 10.07
CA SER A 7 -17.45 -2.96 9.55
C SER A 7 -18.24 -1.94 8.73
N TYR A 8 -18.37 -0.70 9.23
CA TYR A 8 -18.98 0.41 8.48
C TYR A 8 -18.21 0.73 7.19
N TRP A 9 -16.89 0.65 7.24
CA TRP A 9 -16.06 0.86 6.05
C TRP A 9 -16.32 -0.21 4.99
N ILE A 10 -16.32 -1.49 5.37
CA ILE A 10 -16.59 -2.61 4.46
C ILE A 10 -18.01 -2.51 3.87
N LEU A 11 -19.01 -2.16 4.68
CA LEU A 11 -20.42 -2.17 4.25
C LEU A 11 -20.82 -0.94 3.43
N PHE A 12 -20.20 0.23 3.67
CA PHE A 12 -20.66 1.49 3.10
C PHE A 12 -19.60 2.20 2.24
N GLU A 13 -18.35 2.32 2.71
CA GLU A 13 -17.31 3.00 1.93
C GLU A 13 -16.87 2.21 0.70
N SER A 14 -16.90 0.86 0.77
CA SER A 14 -16.67 0.00 -0.40
C SER A 14 -17.68 0.22 -1.54
N SER A 15 -18.87 0.75 -1.21
CA SER A 15 -19.97 1.02 -2.14
C SER A 15 -20.13 2.52 -2.44
N GLY A 16 -19.16 3.36 -2.04
CA GLY A 16 -19.13 4.79 -2.33
C GLY A 16 -19.91 5.69 -1.38
N LYS A 17 -20.48 5.15 -0.28
CA LYS A 17 -21.19 5.93 0.74
C LYS A 17 -20.23 6.31 1.87
N LEU A 18 -19.66 7.51 1.78
CA LEU A 18 -18.69 8.03 2.74
C LEU A 18 -19.37 8.40 4.07
N ARG A 19 -19.21 7.54 5.09
CA ARG A 19 -19.77 7.74 6.44
C ARG A 19 -18.71 7.83 7.55
N LEU A 20 -17.47 7.46 7.27
CA LEU A 20 -16.39 7.53 8.26
C LEU A 20 -15.79 8.94 8.33
N ASN A 21 -15.18 9.25 9.48
CA ASN A 21 -14.39 10.47 9.65
C ASN A 21 -13.02 10.32 8.93
N ARG A 22 -12.33 11.46 8.71
CA ARG A 22 -11.02 11.48 8.05
C ARG A 22 -9.96 10.65 8.79
N VAL A 23 -9.94 10.74 10.13
CA VAL A 23 -8.94 10.07 10.97
C VAL A 23 -9.04 8.55 10.89
N ALA A 24 -10.26 8.01 10.94
CA ALA A 24 -10.52 6.58 10.83
C ALA A 24 -10.14 6.06 9.45
N ARG A 25 -10.42 6.83 8.37
CA ARG A 25 -9.91 6.50 7.03
C ARG A 25 -8.40 6.44 6.98
N ASP A 26 -7.69 7.40 7.57
CA ASP A 26 -6.22 7.40 7.57
C ASP A 26 -5.65 6.19 8.32
N ILE A 27 -6.25 5.81 9.45
CA ILE A 27 -5.88 4.62 10.21
C ILE A 27 -6.12 3.36 9.37
N LEU A 28 -7.31 3.21 8.81
CA LEU A 28 -7.66 2.04 8.00
C LEU A 28 -6.74 1.91 6.78
N ASN A 29 -6.47 3.00 6.07
CA ASN A 29 -5.57 2.99 4.91
C ASN A 29 -4.12 2.64 5.26
N ARG A 30 -3.69 2.92 6.49
CA ARG A 30 -2.33 2.63 6.94
C ARG A 30 -2.12 1.19 7.37
N TYR A 31 -3.13 0.59 8.01
CA TYR A 31 -2.98 -0.70 8.70
C TYR A 31 -3.77 -1.84 8.07
N VAL A 32 -4.83 -1.55 7.32
CA VAL A 32 -5.66 -2.58 6.71
C VAL A 32 -5.19 -2.85 5.27
N PRO A 33 -4.83 -4.09 4.94
CA PRO A 33 -4.54 -4.48 3.58
C PRO A 33 -5.86 -4.60 2.79
N PHE A 34 -6.01 -3.79 1.74
CA PHE A 34 -7.16 -3.89 0.85
C PHE A 34 -6.98 -4.97 -0.22
N SER A 35 -8.08 -5.48 -0.79
CA SER A 35 -7.99 -6.27 -2.02
C SER A 35 -7.66 -5.37 -3.21
N PRO A 36 -6.95 -5.86 -4.24
CA PRO A 36 -6.63 -5.09 -5.44
C PRO A 36 -7.86 -4.52 -6.16
N GLN A 37 -8.92 -5.32 -6.28
CA GLN A 37 -10.16 -4.96 -6.96
C GLN A 37 -10.84 -3.79 -6.26
N LEU A 38 -10.89 -3.83 -4.93
CA LEU A 38 -11.48 -2.77 -4.12
C LEU A 38 -10.68 -1.47 -4.24
N ARG A 39 -9.34 -1.53 -4.28
CA ARG A 39 -8.52 -0.33 -4.49
C ARG A 39 -8.80 0.37 -5.82
N THR A 40 -8.99 -0.38 -6.90
CA THR A 40 -9.29 0.20 -8.22
C THR A 40 -10.60 0.97 -8.21
N GLU A 41 -11.62 0.45 -7.52
CA GLU A 41 -12.91 1.14 -7.38
C GLU A 41 -12.80 2.36 -6.46
N LEU A 42 -12.09 2.23 -5.33
CA LEU A 42 -11.89 3.33 -4.38
C LEU A 42 -11.06 4.48 -4.96
N GLN A 43 -10.12 4.21 -5.87
CA GLN A 43 -9.31 5.24 -6.52
C GLN A 43 -10.15 6.15 -7.45
N LYS A 44 -11.32 5.69 -7.91
CA LYS A 44 -12.27 6.52 -8.66
C LYS A 44 -12.92 7.59 -7.79
N HIS A 45 -12.96 7.40 -6.47
CA HIS A 45 -13.52 8.39 -5.56
C HIS A 45 -12.51 9.50 -5.25
N PRO A 46 -12.83 10.77 -5.55
CA PRO A 46 -11.87 11.87 -5.40
C PRO A 46 -11.39 12.07 -3.95
N ILE A 47 -12.21 11.73 -2.96
CA ILE A 47 -11.89 11.85 -1.53
C ILE A 47 -10.86 10.79 -1.08
N LEU A 48 -10.82 9.64 -1.76
CA LEU A 48 -9.92 8.53 -1.40
C LEU A 48 -8.64 8.53 -2.23
N LYS A 49 -8.60 9.28 -3.34
CA LYS A 49 -7.46 9.35 -4.25
C LYS A 49 -6.14 9.63 -3.54
N GLU A 50 -6.08 10.68 -2.74
CA GLU A 50 -4.85 11.08 -2.02
C GLU A 50 -4.33 9.98 -1.08
N SER A 51 -5.25 9.31 -0.39
CA SER A 51 -4.90 8.21 0.53
C SER A 51 -4.43 6.96 -0.24
N MET A 52 -5.07 6.65 -1.37
CA MET A 52 -4.65 5.55 -2.25
C MET A 52 -3.29 5.80 -2.87
N ASP A 53 -3.01 7.03 -3.31
CA ASP A 53 -1.71 7.42 -3.87
C ASP A 53 -0.60 7.30 -2.81
N SER A 54 -0.90 7.68 -1.56
CA SER A 54 0.02 7.53 -0.41
C SER A 54 0.32 6.06 -0.10
N PHE A 55 -0.71 5.20 -0.15
CA PHE A 55 -0.55 3.76 0.01
C PHE A 55 0.35 3.15 -1.07
N GLU A 56 0.11 3.46 -2.35
CA GLU A 56 0.91 2.96 -3.47
C GLU A 56 2.36 3.47 -3.40
N ALA A 57 2.58 4.71 -2.99
CA ALA A 57 3.94 5.23 -2.77
C ALA A 57 4.70 4.44 -1.68
N LYS A 58 4.04 4.11 -0.56
CA LYS A 58 4.63 3.30 0.52
C LYS A 58 4.94 1.88 0.05
N LYS A 59 4.02 1.24 -0.68
CA LYS A 59 4.21 -0.07 -1.30
C LYS A 59 5.41 -0.07 -2.26
N ARG A 60 5.54 0.94 -3.14
CA ARG A 60 6.69 1.06 -4.05
C ARG A 60 8.02 1.13 -3.32
N ARG A 61 8.09 1.88 -2.20
CA ARG A 61 9.30 1.99 -1.38
C ARG A 61 9.68 0.66 -0.71
N LEU A 62 8.70 -0.08 -0.20
CA LEU A 62 8.94 -1.39 0.39
C LEU A 62 9.45 -2.38 -0.68
N VAL A 63 8.80 -2.41 -1.84
CA VAL A 63 9.21 -3.28 -2.95
C VAL A 63 10.60 -2.91 -3.47
N SER A 64 10.94 -1.62 -3.56
CA SER A 64 12.28 -1.21 -3.99
C SER A 64 13.36 -1.49 -2.95
N GLY A 65 13.03 -1.46 -1.66
CA GLY A 65 13.91 -1.93 -0.58
C GLY A 65 14.23 -3.42 -0.74
N ILE A 66 13.20 -4.26 -0.86
CA ILE A 66 13.35 -5.71 -1.02
C ILE A 66 14.25 -6.06 -2.22
N LYS A 67 14.09 -5.37 -3.35
CA LYS A 67 14.91 -5.61 -4.56
C LYS A 67 16.40 -5.36 -4.34
N LYS A 68 16.77 -4.39 -3.51
CA LYS A 68 18.18 -4.09 -3.18
C LYS A 68 18.81 -5.24 -2.41
N ASP A 69 18.04 -5.86 -1.51
CA ASP A 69 18.52 -6.94 -0.64
C ASP A 69 18.58 -8.29 -1.37
N THR A 70 17.70 -8.54 -2.34
CA THR A 70 17.68 -9.77 -3.14
C THR A 70 18.62 -9.78 -4.34
N THR A 71 19.42 -8.74 -4.57
CA THR A 71 20.46 -8.78 -5.61
C THR A 71 21.66 -9.52 -5.02
N PRO A 72 21.96 -10.77 -5.44
CA PRO A 72 23.18 -11.41 -4.98
C PRO A 72 24.34 -10.59 -5.53
N THR A 73 25.19 -10.09 -4.63
CA THR A 73 26.49 -9.47 -4.92
C THR A 73 27.44 -10.53 -5.51
N SER A 74 27.08 -11.15 -6.64
CA SER A 74 27.78 -12.29 -7.24
C SER A 74 28.55 -11.92 -8.51
N LYS A 75 28.98 -10.67 -8.63
CA LYS A 75 29.94 -10.26 -9.66
C LYS A 75 30.75 -9.10 -9.12
N GLN A 76 31.88 -9.34 -8.45
CA GLN A 76 33.13 -8.56 -8.55
C GLN A 76 34.27 -9.23 -7.77
N GLU A 77 34.66 -10.47 -8.09
CA GLU A 77 36.03 -10.93 -7.82
C GLU A 77 36.54 -11.71 -9.04
N THR A 78 36.72 -11.01 -10.15
CA THR A 78 37.59 -11.51 -11.23
C THR A 78 39.03 -11.34 -10.75
N PHE A 79 39.54 -12.36 -10.06
CA PHE A 79 40.94 -12.47 -9.68
C PHE A 79 41.77 -12.52 -10.97
N GLN A 80 42.36 -11.37 -11.31
CA GLN A 80 43.32 -11.21 -12.41
C GLN A 80 44.65 -11.87 -11.99
N TRP A 81 44.78 -13.18 -12.21
CA TRP A 81 46.10 -13.81 -12.20
C TRP A 81 46.82 -13.43 -13.49
N ARG A 82 47.59 -12.33 -13.43
CA ARG A 82 48.69 -12.10 -14.37
C ARG A 82 49.76 -13.16 -14.08
N PHE A 83 49.83 -14.15 -14.97
CA PHE A 83 51.06 -14.91 -15.24
C PHE A 83 51.47 -14.62 -16.68
#